data_AF-A0A160FPG9-F1
#
_entry.id   AF-A0A160FPG9-F1
#
_cell.length_a   1.000
_cell.length_b   1.000
_cell.length_c   1.000
_cell.angle_alpha   90.00
_cell.angle_beta   90.00
_cell.angle_gamma   90.00
#
_symmetry.space_group_name_H-M   'P 1'
#
loop_
_entity.id
_entity.type
_entity.pdbx_description
1 polymer ?
#
loop_
_entity_poly.entity_id
_entity_poly.type
_entity_poly.pdbx_seq_one_letter_code
_entity_poly.pdbx_strand_id
1 'polypeptide(L)'
;MAYGTAKQIDKSVAITLDGRTYNGRFVYVQGGAFSLASRFGGGQTYTGTAVGVSAVGNGNVPAESADGHNLRCVFSFSGWSQSGTGVCLTDAGEAYDLQITR
;
A
#
# COMPACT_ATOMS: atom_id res chain seq x y z
N MET A 1 7.32 9.03 8.54
CA MET A 1 7.92 8.10 7.55
C MET A 1 7.26 6.74 7.74
N ALA A 2 6.70 6.16 6.67
CA ALA A 2 6.10 4.83 6.69
C ALA A 2 7.17 3.78 6.38
N TYR A 3 7.24 2.71 7.16
CA TYR A 3 8.14 1.59 6.89
C TYR A 3 7.36 0.29 7.02
N GLY A 4 7.70 -0.69 6.18
CA GLY A 4 7.00 -1.96 6.15
C GLY A 4 7.93 -3.13 5.88
N THR A 5 7.59 -4.27 6.47
CA THR A 5 8.29 -5.53 6.30
C THR A 5 7.37 -6.50 5.56
N ALA A 6 7.82 -7.01 4.42
CA ALA A 6 7.10 -8.01 3.63
C ALA A 6 7.78 -9.39 3.76
N LYS A 7 7.01 -10.42 4.07
CA LYS A 7 7.48 -11.82 4.13
C LYS A 7 7.02 -12.59 2.90
N GLN A 8 7.97 -13.06 2.09
CA GLN A 8 7.67 -13.69 0.81
C GLN A 8 6.95 -15.05 0.93
N ILE A 9 7.17 -15.78 2.03
CA ILE A 9 6.70 -17.17 2.20
C ILE A 9 5.18 -17.23 2.33
N ASP A 10 4.60 -16.40 3.20
CA ASP A 10 3.16 -16.34 3.46
C ASP A 10 2.48 -15.14 2.79
N LYS A 11 3.26 -14.37 2.02
CA LYS A 11 2.87 -13.10 1.40
C LYS A 11 2.34 -12.09 2.42
N SER A 12 2.69 -12.23 3.71
CA SER A 12 2.28 -11.29 4.74
C SER A 12 3.09 -10.01 4.66
N VAL A 13 2.48 -8.92 5.09
CA VAL A 13 3.16 -7.63 5.21
C VAL A 13 2.65 -6.92 6.45
N ALA A 14 3.58 -6.31 7.17
CA ALA A 14 3.29 -5.45 8.31
C ALA A 14 3.86 -4.07 7.99
N ILE A 15 3.01 -3.06 7.97
CA ILE A 15 3.40 -1.67 7.70
C ILE A 15 3.14 -0.87 8.96
N THR A 16 4.16 -0.20 9.48
CA THR A 16 4.01 0.76 10.58
C THR A 16 3.95 2.16 10.01
N LEU A 17 2.84 2.84 10.30
CA LEU A 17 2.55 4.20 9.87
C LEU A 17 1.90 4.95 11.02
N ASP A 18 2.48 6.08 11.40
CA ASP A 18 1.96 6.94 12.48
C ASP A 18 1.69 6.18 13.80
N GLY A 19 2.61 5.30 14.19
CA GLY A 19 2.47 4.44 15.38
C GLY A 19 1.45 3.30 15.25
N ARG A 20 0.68 3.24 14.16
CA ARG A 20 -0.25 2.15 13.86
C ARG A 20 0.43 1.07 13.04
N THR A 21 0.10 -0.18 13.34
CA THR A 21 0.55 -1.32 12.54
C THR A 21 -0.62 -1.82 11.70
N TYR A 22 -0.39 -1.88 10.40
CA TYR A 22 -1.30 -2.40 9.40
C TYR A 22 -0.79 -3.75 8.94
N ASN A 23 -1.58 -4.79 9.16
CA ASN A 23 -1.25 -6.14 8.74
C ASN A 23 -2.06 -6.49 7.50
N GLY A 24 -1.41 -7.09 6.53
CA GLY A 24 -2.05 -7.41 5.26
C GLY A 24 -1.35 -8.54 4.52
N ARG A 25 -1.79 -8.74 3.29
CA ARG A 25 -1.11 -9.61 2.34
C ARG A 25 -0.74 -8.82 1.11
N PHE A 26 0.47 -9.01 0.60
CA PHE A 26 0.89 -8.38 -0.64
C PHE A 26 0.68 -9.30 -1.84
N VAL A 27 0.37 -8.70 -2.97
CA VAL A 27 0.38 -9.36 -4.28
C VAL A 27 1.49 -8.72 -5.09
N TYR A 28 2.33 -9.54 -5.71
CA TYR A 28 3.42 -9.13 -6.57
C TYR A 28 3.29 -9.85 -7.90
N VAL A 29 3.34 -9.11 -9.01
CA VAL A 29 3.27 -9.65 -10.37
C VAL A 29 4.46 -9.12 -11.16
N GLN A 30 5.38 -10.02 -11.51
CA GLN A 30 6.54 -9.66 -12.34
C GLN A 30 6.07 -9.26 -13.74
N GLY A 31 6.32 -8.00 -14.12
CA GLY A 31 5.83 -7.41 -15.38
C GLY A 31 4.38 -6.94 -15.36
N GLY A 32 3.70 -7.02 -14.21
CA GLY A 32 2.37 -6.45 -14.01
C GLY A 32 2.43 -5.00 -13.54
N ALA A 33 1.33 -4.29 -13.72
CA ALA A 33 1.14 -2.94 -13.20
C ALA A 33 -0.11 -2.89 -12.32
N PHE A 34 0.07 -2.49 -11.07
CA PHE A 34 -1.01 -2.10 -10.17
C PHE A 34 -1.06 -0.59 -10.11
N SER A 35 -2.25 -0.03 -10.24
CA SER A 35 -2.50 1.40 -10.09
C SER A 35 -3.28 1.67 -8.82
N LEU A 36 -2.81 2.63 -8.01
CA LEU A 36 -3.59 3.14 -6.89
C LEU A 36 -4.58 4.17 -7.46
N ALA A 37 -5.88 3.95 -7.28
CA ALA A 37 -6.90 4.93 -7.63
C ALA A 37 -7.77 5.18 -6.39
N SER A 38 -7.80 6.43 -5.94
CA SER A 38 -8.62 6.87 -4.81
C SER A 38 -10.09 7.02 -5.25
N ARG A 39 -10.76 5.89 -5.51
CA ARG A 39 -12.22 5.82 -5.64
C ARG A 39 -12.73 4.63 -4.86
N PHE A 40 -12.82 4.76 -3.54
CA PHE A 40 -13.72 3.93 -2.76
C PHE A 40 -15.08 4.60 -2.73
N GLY A 41 -16.07 3.92 -3.31
CA GLY A 41 -17.44 4.41 -3.34
C GLY A 41 -18.34 3.39 -4.01
N GLY A 42 -18.82 2.41 -3.23
CA GLY A 42 -20.03 1.71 -3.59
C GLY A 42 -21.18 2.71 -3.55
N GLY A 43 -21.67 3.12 -4.72
CA GLY A 43 -23.00 3.73 -4.91
C GLY A 43 -23.32 5.07 -4.23
N GLN A 44 -22.41 5.68 -3.46
CA GLN A 44 -22.64 6.98 -2.82
C GLN A 44 -21.48 7.93 -3.14
N THR A 45 -21.83 9.05 -3.76
CA THR A 45 -20.90 10.12 -4.15
C THR A 45 -20.42 10.84 -2.89
N TYR A 46 -19.38 10.32 -2.26
CA TYR A 46 -18.63 11.09 -1.27
C TYR A 46 -17.77 12.11 -2.03
N THR A 47 -17.98 13.41 -1.79
CA THR A 47 -17.03 14.48 -2.10
C THR A 47 -15.79 14.33 -1.21
N GLY A 48 -15.07 13.23 -1.37
CA GLY A 48 -13.71 13.09 -0.89
C GLY A 48 -12.79 13.73 -1.92
N THR A 49 -11.91 14.61 -1.48
CA THR A 49 -10.80 15.14 -2.28
C THR A 49 -10.10 13.94 -2.92
N ALA A 50 -10.29 13.77 -4.24
CA ALA A 50 -9.60 12.72 -4.98
C ALA A 50 -8.12 13.13 -5.02
N VAL A 51 -7.36 12.70 -4.01
CA VAL A 51 -5.90 12.76 -4.07
C VAL A 51 -5.52 11.78 -5.17
N GLY A 52 -5.31 12.31 -6.37
CA GLY A 52 -4.91 11.57 -7.55
C GLY A 52 -3.52 10.99 -7.38
N VAL A 53 -3.38 9.99 -6.51
CA VAL A 53 -2.13 9.26 -6.32
C VAL A 53 -1.99 8.29 -7.49
N SER A 54 -1.46 8.75 -8.62
CA SER A 54 -1.10 7.86 -9.72
C SER A 54 0.20 7.13 -9.39
N ALA A 55 0.14 6.15 -8.47
CA ALA A 55 1.24 5.25 -8.19
C ALA A 55 1.08 3.99 -9.05
N VAL A 56 2.09 3.71 -9.87
CA VAL A 56 2.19 2.48 -10.67
C VAL A 56 3.34 1.64 -10.12
N GLY A 57 3.05 0.39 -9.80
CA GLY A 57 4.05 -0.53 -9.26
C GLY A 57 3.77 -1.98 -9.64
N ASN A 58 4.76 -2.84 -9.43
CA ASN A 58 4.65 -4.27 -9.71
C ASN A 58 4.01 -5.08 -8.55
N GLY A 59 3.62 -4.41 -7.46
CA GLY A 59 2.88 -5.01 -6.37
C GLY A 59 1.85 -4.09 -5.72
N ASN A 60 0.89 -4.71 -5.02
CA ASN A 60 -0.16 -4.06 -4.26
C ASN A 60 -0.29 -4.70 -2.87
N VAL A 61 -0.60 -3.89 -1.87
CA VAL A 61 -0.79 -4.26 -0.46
C VAL A 61 -2.12 -3.69 0.02
N PRO A 62 -3.17 -4.50 0.12
CA PRO A 62 -4.27 -4.25 1.05
C PRO A 62 -3.84 -4.66 2.47
N ALA A 63 -3.86 -3.72 3.41
CA ALA A 63 -3.59 -3.95 4.82
C ALA A 63 -4.63 -3.23 5.70
N GLU A 64 -4.88 -3.79 6.87
CA GLU A 64 -5.84 -3.26 7.85
C GLU A 64 -5.16 -3.18 9.22
N SER A 65 -5.48 -2.14 9.98
CA SER A 65 -5.06 -2.01 11.38
C SER A 65 -6.11 -2.60 12.32
N ALA A 66 -5.69 -3.00 13.52
CA ALA A 66 -6.60 -3.54 14.55
C ALA A 66 -7.74 -2.56 14.93
N ASP A 67 -7.51 -1.27 14.71
CA ASP A 67 -8.48 -0.20 14.99
C ASP A 67 -9.52 -0.02 13.85
N GLY A 68 -9.50 -0.86 12.81
CA GLY A 68 -10.44 -0.81 11.67
C GLY A 68 -10.03 0.14 10.53
N HIS A 69 -8.84 0.74 10.61
CA HIS A 69 -8.31 1.60 9.56
C HIS A 69 -7.74 0.81 8.39
N ASN A 70 -7.99 1.29 7.18
CA ASN A 70 -7.56 0.62 5.95
C ASN A 70 -6.38 1.34 5.32
N LEU A 71 -5.45 0.55 4.77
CA LEU A 71 -4.27 1.01 4.07
C LEU A 71 -4.13 0.26 2.74
N ARG A 72 -3.97 1.01 1.65
CA ARG A 72 -3.66 0.45 0.34
C ARG A 72 -2.36 1.00 -0.19
N CYS A 73 -1.40 0.13 -0.46
CA CYS A 73 -0.11 0.53 -1.02
C CYS A 73 0.14 -0.09 -2.37
N VAL A 74 0.62 0.70 -3.32
CA VAL A 74 1.22 0.20 -4.54
C VAL A 74 2.72 0.37 -4.43
N PHE A 75 3.48 -0.65 -4.78
CA PHE A 75 4.93 -0.63 -4.68
C PHE A 75 5.60 -1.23 -5.89
N SER A 76 6.82 -0.75 -6.14
CA SER A 76 7.78 -1.33 -7.05
C SER A 76 8.87 -1.99 -6.24
N PHE A 77 9.00 -3.31 -6.36
CA PHE A 77 10.04 -4.08 -5.70
C PHE A 77 11.01 -4.67 -6.72
N SER A 78 12.31 -4.53 -6.44
CA SER A 78 13.39 -5.14 -7.20
C SER A 78 13.94 -6.34 -6.44
N GLY A 79 13.74 -7.53 -6.99
CA GLY A 79 14.31 -8.76 -6.42
C GLY A 79 15.84 -8.78 -6.43
N TRP A 80 16.49 -7.98 -7.30
CA TRP A 80 17.94 -7.92 -7.41
C TRP A 80 18.58 -7.09 -6.29
N SER A 81 18.04 -5.90 -6.01
CA SER A 81 18.51 -5.03 -4.92
C SER A 81 17.86 -5.31 -3.58
N GLN A 82 16.88 -6.24 -3.53
CA GLN A 82 16.09 -6.57 -2.35
C GLN A 82 15.46 -5.34 -1.68
N SER A 83 15.17 -4.33 -2.49
CA SER A 83 14.64 -3.04 -2.08
C SER A 83 13.49 -2.63 -2.99
N GLY A 84 12.61 -1.80 -2.45
CA GLY A 84 11.48 -1.27 -3.19
C GLY A 84 11.00 0.05 -2.64
N THR A 85 10.26 0.77 -3.46
CA THR A 85 9.58 2.01 -3.07
C THR A 85 8.14 1.96 -3.56
N GLY A 86 7.26 2.68 -2.89
CA GLY A 86 5.85 2.69 -3.23
C GLY A 86 5.14 3.86 -2.59
N VAL A 87 3.83 3.91 -2.80
CA VAL A 87 2.95 4.88 -2.16
C VAL A 87 1.79 4.15 -1.53
N CYS A 88 1.51 4.48 -0.27
CA CYS A 88 0.36 4.04 0.50
C CYS A 88 -0.70 5.14 0.56
N LEU A 89 -1.97 4.76 0.57
CA LEU A 89 -3.12 5.63 0.79
C LEU A 89 -3.92 5.09 1.98
N THR A 90 -4.18 5.94 2.96
CA THR A 90 -5.04 5.64 4.12
C THR A 90 -6.52 5.84 3.78
N ASP A 91 -7.42 5.35 4.63
CA ASP A 91 -8.86 5.62 4.50
C ASP A 91 -9.22 7.11 4.64
N ALA A 92 -8.38 7.89 5.33
CA ALA A 92 -8.50 9.34 5.43
C ALA A 92 -8.07 10.09 4.14
N GLY A 93 -7.56 9.37 3.14
CA GLY A 93 -7.07 9.95 1.88
C GLY A 93 -5.64 10.51 1.96
N GLU A 94 -4.89 10.19 3.02
CA GLU A 94 -3.50 10.63 3.18
C GLU A 94 -2.55 9.69 2.44
N ALA A 95 -1.65 10.29 1.65
CA ALA A 95 -0.65 9.57 0.88
C ALA A 95 0.69 9.54 1.63
N TYR A 96 1.33 8.37 1.68
CA TYR A 96 2.62 8.19 2.34
C TYR A 96 3.58 7.42 1.43
N ASP A 97 4.83 7.85 1.40
CA ASP A 97 5.89 7.08 0.77
C ASP A 97 6.16 5.80 1.56
N LEU A 98 6.11 4.67 0.86
CA LEU A 98 6.47 3.36 1.36
C LEU A 98 7.91 3.05 0.94
N GLN A 99 8.76 2.76 1.92
CA GLN A 99 10.08 2.18 1.67
C GLN A 99 10.07 0.71 2.06
N ILE A 100 10.52 -0.15 1.15
CA ILE A 100 10.65 -1.60 1.35
C ILE A 100 12.13 -1.93 1.42
N THR A 101 12.53 -2.51 2.53
CA THR A 101 13.87 -3.07 2.75
C THR A 101 13.72 -4.48 3.28
N ARG A 102 14.54 -5.41 2.79
CA ARG A 102 14.61 -6.76 3.34
C ARG A 102 15.53 -6.83 4.54
#